data_AF-A0A1H9HD47-F1
#
_entry.id   AF-A0A1H9HD47-F1
#
_cell.length_a   1.000
_cell.length_b   1.000
_cell.length_c   1.000
_cell.angle_alpha   90.00
_cell.angle_beta   90.00
_cell.angle_gamma   90.00
#
_symmetry.space_group_name_H-M   'P 1'
#
loop_
_entity.id
_entity.type
_entity.pdbx_description
1 polymer ?
#
loop_
_entity_poly.entity_id
_entity_poly.type
_entity_poly.pdbx_seq_one_letter_code
_entity_poly.pdbx_strand_id
1 'polypeptide(L)'
;MNNLCKMVNVLEGVSKDRLNVLKTKGISSVMSTVNITTGVADAADSIIEMGTATKTLGLKWCASLALLPLYKEVLAETGADNRMFVRKAERGGFENVHKLFTKLAESGATPEFISIETEIFSSIEGVTLGFEEQTRMINSCINAVKAVCPGCKVILSTKDSADNEKAKKWFNRFQVSGGKPFDIISLSYELSAETFYDLSINMSDLSRRFEAEILVDISAQTNVETADIGLGDLDSAVSIVPLDRGFGVVYSNEELETATLVA
;
A
#
# COMPACT_ATOMS: atom_id res chain seq x y z
N MET A 1 -14.12 13.84 17.14
CA MET A 1 -13.08 12.82 17.26
C MET A 1 -12.81 12.33 15.86
N ASN A 2 -11.64 12.65 15.30
CA ASN A 2 -11.26 12.22 13.95
C ASN A 2 -10.98 10.72 13.99
N ASN A 3 -11.77 9.91 13.28
CA ASN A 3 -11.60 8.46 13.16
C ASN A 3 -10.54 8.08 12.12
N LEU A 4 -9.51 8.90 11.95
CA LEU A 4 -8.45 8.65 10.97
C LEU A 4 -7.75 7.33 11.29
N CYS A 5 -7.52 6.53 10.25
CA CYS A 5 -6.66 5.37 10.32
C CYS A 5 -5.22 5.84 10.50
N LYS A 6 -4.71 5.77 11.73
CA LYS A 6 -3.30 6.01 12.01
C LYS A 6 -2.55 4.71 11.79
N MET A 7 -1.86 4.65 10.65
CA MET A 7 -1.12 3.48 10.20
C MET A 7 0.38 3.72 10.39
N VAL A 8 1.14 2.69 10.76
CA VAL A 8 2.61 2.79 10.85
C VAL A 8 3.25 1.77 9.92
N ASN A 9 4.23 2.21 9.13
CA ASN A 9 5.05 1.32 8.33
C ASN A 9 6.17 0.73 9.19
N VAL A 10 6.25 -0.60 9.23
CA VAL A 10 7.24 -1.35 10.01
C VAL A 10 7.95 -2.37 9.13
N LEU A 11 9.18 -2.68 9.51
CA LEU A 11 9.91 -3.79 8.90
C LEU A 11 9.29 -5.13 9.32
N GLU A 12 9.43 -6.12 8.44
CA GLU A 12 9.10 -7.51 8.76
C GLU A 12 9.94 -7.97 9.97
N GLY A 13 9.32 -8.68 10.91
CA GLY A 13 9.97 -9.13 12.15
C GLY A 13 9.99 -8.10 13.29
N VAL A 14 9.25 -6.99 13.18
CA VAL A 14 9.02 -6.08 14.31
C VAL A 14 8.46 -6.85 15.51
N SER A 15 9.01 -6.60 16.70
CA SER A 15 8.61 -7.33 17.90
C SER A 15 7.19 -6.99 18.34
N LYS A 16 6.48 -7.97 18.93
CA LYS A 16 5.16 -7.75 19.51
C LYS A 16 5.16 -6.65 20.58
N ASP A 17 6.24 -6.53 21.35
CA ASP A 17 6.40 -5.46 22.34
C ASP A 17 6.45 -4.08 21.68
N ARG A 18 7.17 -3.95 20.56
CA ARG A 18 7.17 -2.70 19.78
C ARG A 18 5.80 -2.38 19.21
N LEU A 19 5.09 -3.38 18.67
CA LEU A 19 3.70 -3.18 18.19
C LEU A 19 2.77 -2.73 19.32
N ASN A 20 2.96 -3.24 20.53
CA ASN A 20 2.18 -2.82 21.69
C ASN A 20 2.49 -1.35 22.09
N VAL A 21 3.76 -0.93 22.02
CA VAL A 21 4.14 0.49 22.21
C VAL A 21 3.52 1.39 21.15
N LEU A 22 3.51 0.97 19.89
CA LEU A 22 2.88 1.75 18.81
C LEU A 22 1.36 1.85 19.03
N LYS A 23 0.71 0.77 19.47
CA LYS A 23 -0.70 0.78 19.85
C LYS A 23 -0.99 1.78 20.98
N THR A 24 -0.18 1.83 22.04
CA THR A 24 -0.39 2.78 23.15
C THR A 24 -0.19 4.24 22.71
N LYS A 25 0.54 4.49 21.63
CA LYS A 25 0.65 5.80 20.96
C LYS A 25 -0.54 6.15 20.06
N GLY A 26 -1.58 5.32 19.99
CA GLY A 26 -2.80 5.60 19.24
C GLY A 26 -2.80 5.09 17.80
N ILE A 27 -1.83 4.24 17.43
CA ILE A 27 -1.86 3.54 16.14
C ILE A 27 -3.00 2.52 16.12
N SER A 28 -3.75 2.51 15.03
CA SER A 28 -4.85 1.57 14.78
C SER A 28 -4.49 0.50 13.76
N SER A 29 -3.43 0.70 12.98
CA SER A 29 -3.07 -0.19 11.87
C SER A 29 -1.56 -0.25 11.64
N VAL A 30 -1.09 -1.37 11.12
CA VAL A 30 0.31 -1.62 10.81
C VAL A 30 0.41 -1.95 9.33
N MET A 31 1.30 -1.28 8.60
CA MET A 31 1.71 -1.67 7.26
C MET A 31 3.07 -2.36 7.35
N SER A 32 3.22 -3.49 6.66
CA SER A 32 4.52 -4.13 6.50
C SER A 32 4.69 -4.60 5.06
N THR A 33 5.92 -4.48 4.56
CA THR A 33 6.29 -5.00 3.24
C THR A 33 6.28 -6.53 3.27
N VAL A 34 5.67 -7.11 2.24
CA VAL A 34 5.65 -8.55 1.98
C VAL A 34 6.30 -8.78 0.62
N ASN A 35 7.50 -9.34 0.63
CA ASN A 35 8.23 -9.65 -0.60
C ASN A 35 7.55 -10.82 -1.31
N ILE A 36 6.99 -10.55 -2.49
CA ILE A 36 6.41 -11.60 -3.32
C ILE A 36 7.53 -12.16 -4.20
N THR A 37 7.78 -13.45 -4.04
CA THR A 37 8.75 -14.26 -4.77
C THR A 37 8.10 -15.58 -5.17
N THR A 38 8.74 -16.33 -6.06
CA THR A 38 8.34 -17.72 -6.32
C THR A 38 8.50 -18.56 -5.06
N GLY A 39 7.42 -19.17 -4.59
CA GLY A 39 7.46 -20.00 -3.38
C GLY A 39 7.36 -19.22 -2.07
N VAL A 40 6.98 -17.92 -2.10
CA VAL A 40 6.81 -17.09 -0.88
C VAL A 40 5.95 -17.77 0.20
N ALA A 41 4.95 -18.57 -0.19
CA ALA A 41 4.11 -19.30 0.75
C ALA A 41 4.90 -20.33 1.59
N ASP A 42 5.98 -20.90 1.05
CA ASP A 42 6.80 -21.89 1.76
C ASP A 42 7.71 -21.24 2.81
N ALA A 43 7.95 -19.93 2.70
CA ALA A 43 8.70 -19.12 3.65
C ALA A 43 7.80 -18.13 4.41
N ALA A 44 6.52 -18.46 4.59
CA ALA A 44 5.52 -17.54 5.13
C ALA A 44 5.52 -17.40 6.66
N ASP A 45 6.37 -18.13 7.40
CA ASP A 45 6.32 -18.21 8.86
C ASP A 45 6.46 -16.82 9.53
N SER A 46 7.43 -16.01 9.10
CA SER A 46 7.62 -14.65 9.61
C SER A 46 6.46 -13.71 9.25
N ILE A 47 5.89 -13.87 8.05
CA ILE A 47 4.72 -13.10 7.58
C ILE A 47 3.48 -13.46 8.41
N ILE A 48 3.28 -14.75 8.69
CA ILE A 48 2.20 -15.27 9.54
C ILE A 48 2.37 -14.76 10.97
N GLU A 49 3.59 -14.78 11.52
CA GLU A 49 3.88 -14.27 12.85
C GLU A 49 3.54 -12.78 12.96
N MET A 50 3.95 -11.98 11.97
CA MET A 50 3.63 -10.55 11.88
C MET A 50 2.11 -10.30 11.87
N GLY A 51 1.38 -10.98 10.98
CA GLY A 51 -0.08 -10.84 10.90
C GLY A 51 -0.79 -11.28 12.19
N THR A 52 -0.36 -12.39 12.78
CA THR A 52 -0.92 -12.93 14.03
C THR A 52 -0.66 -12.01 15.21
N ALA A 53 0.57 -11.48 15.34
CA ALA A 53 0.95 -10.56 16.40
C ALA A 53 0.13 -9.27 16.34
N THR A 54 -0.05 -8.71 15.13
CA THR A 54 -0.85 -7.50 14.88
C THR A 54 -2.29 -7.71 15.33
N LYS A 55 -2.93 -8.80 14.88
CA LYS A 55 -4.31 -9.10 15.20
C LYS A 55 -4.54 -9.43 16.67
N THR A 56 -3.61 -10.13 17.31
CA THR A 56 -3.71 -10.44 18.75
C THR A 56 -3.71 -9.16 19.59
N LEU A 57 -3.05 -8.10 19.11
CA LEU A 57 -3.08 -6.78 19.73
C LEU A 57 -4.33 -5.96 19.35
N GLY A 58 -5.22 -6.47 18.50
CA GLY A 58 -6.40 -5.74 18.03
C GLY A 58 -6.09 -4.62 17.04
N LEU A 59 -4.89 -4.64 16.45
CA LEU A 59 -4.51 -3.75 15.35
C LEU A 59 -4.95 -4.37 14.02
N LYS A 60 -5.21 -3.53 13.02
CA LYS A 60 -5.38 -3.98 11.63
C LYS A 60 -4.03 -4.08 10.93
N TRP A 61 -3.92 -4.95 9.95
CA TRP A 61 -2.72 -5.19 9.17
C TRP A 61 -2.95 -4.85 7.68
N CYS A 62 -2.01 -4.11 7.11
CA CYS A 62 -1.87 -3.86 5.69
C CYS A 62 -0.63 -4.59 5.16
N ALA A 63 -0.83 -5.57 4.28
CA ALA A 63 0.26 -6.23 3.56
C ALA A 63 0.63 -5.42 2.30
N SER A 64 1.76 -4.71 2.33
CA SER A 64 2.28 -4.01 1.15
C SER A 64 3.02 -4.99 0.25
N LEU A 65 2.46 -5.32 -0.92
CA LEU A 65 2.98 -6.37 -1.79
C LEU A 65 4.17 -5.84 -2.61
N ALA A 66 5.38 -6.20 -2.21
CA ALA A 66 6.58 -5.90 -2.98
C ALA A 66 6.73 -6.92 -4.13
N LEU A 67 6.32 -6.53 -5.32
CA LEU A 67 6.24 -7.41 -6.51
C LEU A 67 7.52 -7.44 -7.35
N LEU A 68 8.45 -6.49 -7.15
CA LEU A 68 9.70 -6.43 -7.93
C LEU A 68 10.54 -7.72 -7.85
N PRO A 69 10.71 -8.39 -6.70
CA PRO A 69 11.48 -9.62 -6.62
C PRO A 69 10.93 -10.71 -7.55
N LEU A 70 9.63 -10.99 -7.50
CA LEU A 70 8.96 -11.91 -8.42
C LEU A 70 9.18 -11.52 -9.88
N TYR A 71 9.01 -10.25 -10.22
CA TYR A 71 9.18 -9.81 -11.61
C TYR A 71 10.63 -9.95 -12.10
N LYS A 72 11.62 -9.76 -11.23
CA LYS A 72 13.03 -10.03 -11.55
C LYS A 72 13.31 -11.51 -11.78
N GLU A 73 12.72 -12.40 -10.99
CA GLU A 73 12.81 -13.86 -11.20
C GLU A 73 12.19 -14.26 -12.55
N VAL A 74 11.01 -13.75 -12.87
CA VAL A 74 10.34 -14.00 -14.14
C VAL A 74 11.19 -13.48 -15.30
N LEU A 75 11.74 -12.27 -15.19
CA LEU A 75 12.60 -11.68 -16.21
C LEU A 75 13.86 -12.53 -16.46
N ALA A 76 14.49 -13.03 -15.39
CA ALA A 76 15.64 -13.92 -15.52
C ALA A 76 15.28 -15.22 -16.26
N GLU A 77 14.03 -15.69 -16.14
CA GLU A 77 13.55 -16.89 -16.82
C GLU A 77 13.14 -16.63 -18.29
N THR A 78 12.52 -15.48 -18.59
CA THR A 78 11.97 -15.19 -19.92
C THR A 78 12.90 -14.40 -20.83
N GLY A 79 13.89 -13.72 -20.26
CA GLY A 79 14.62 -12.67 -20.96
C GLY A 79 13.69 -11.56 -21.44
N ALA A 80 14.08 -10.88 -22.52
CA ALA A 80 13.37 -9.73 -23.09
C ALA A 80 12.12 -10.07 -23.93
N ASP A 81 11.62 -11.32 -23.91
CA ASP A 81 10.34 -11.65 -24.54
C ASP A 81 9.19 -11.08 -23.69
N ASN A 82 8.74 -9.87 -24.06
CA ASN A 82 7.64 -9.18 -23.36
C ASN A 82 6.38 -10.04 -23.22
N ARG A 83 5.99 -10.78 -24.26
CA ARG A 83 4.75 -11.57 -24.24
C ARG A 83 4.87 -12.72 -23.23
N MET A 84 6.02 -13.39 -23.21
CA MET A 84 6.29 -14.46 -22.27
C MET A 84 6.44 -13.93 -20.84
N PHE A 85 7.14 -12.81 -20.67
CA PHE A 85 7.31 -12.11 -19.41
C PHE A 85 5.95 -11.78 -18.78
N VAL A 86 5.09 -11.05 -19.51
CA VAL A 86 3.78 -10.61 -19.01
C VAL A 86 2.92 -11.81 -18.62
N ARG A 87 2.86 -12.86 -19.45
CA ARG A 87 2.09 -14.07 -19.15
C ARG A 87 2.57 -14.76 -17.87
N LYS A 88 3.89 -14.85 -17.66
CA LYS A 88 4.46 -15.47 -16.47
C LYS A 88 4.35 -14.59 -15.23
N ALA A 89 4.46 -13.28 -15.38
CA ALA A 89 4.28 -12.33 -14.29
C ALA A 89 2.82 -12.31 -13.79
N GLU A 90 1.83 -12.33 -14.70
CA GLU A 90 0.42 -12.48 -14.34
C GLU A 90 0.20 -13.79 -13.58
N ARG A 91 0.66 -14.92 -14.14
CA ARG A 91 0.51 -16.23 -13.50
C ARG A 91 1.20 -16.32 -12.14
N GLY A 92 2.46 -15.90 -12.07
CA GLY A 92 3.26 -15.92 -10.86
C GLY A 92 2.69 -14.99 -9.79
N GLY A 93 2.17 -13.82 -10.18
CA GLY A 93 1.47 -12.90 -9.28
C GLY A 93 0.23 -13.55 -8.69
N PHE A 94 -0.60 -14.19 -9.52
CA PHE A 94 -1.78 -14.88 -9.02
C PHE A 94 -1.41 -16.04 -8.08
N GLU A 95 -0.58 -16.97 -8.55
CA GLU A 95 -0.30 -18.22 -7.84
C GLU A 95 0.41 -17.98 -6.50
N ASN A 96 1.42 -17.11 -6.47
CA ASN A 96 2.19 -16.86 -5.24
C ASN A 96 1.37 -16.07 -4.21
N VAL A 97 0.65 -15.02 -4.65
CA VAL A 97 -0.20 -14.24 -3.74
C VAL A 97 -1.36 -15.09 -3.23
N HIS A 98 -2.00 -15.90 -4.08
CA HIS A 98 -3.10 -16.77 -3.66
C HIS A 98 -2.63 -17.78 -2.62
N LYS A 99 -1.53 -18.51 -2.88
CA LYS A 99 -0.99 -19.49 -1.94
C LYS A 99 -0.61 -18.86 -0.59
N LEU A 100 0.03 -17.69 -0.63
CA LEU A 100 0.36 -16.96 0.59
C LEU A 100 -0.90 -16.58 1.37
N PHE A 101 -1.89 -15.98 0.71
CA PHE A 101 -3.13 -15.57 1.36
C PHE A 101 -3.94 -16.75 1.89
N THR A 102 -3.92 -17.91 1.22
CA THR A 102 -4.49 -19.15 1.74
C THR A 102 -3.84 -19.54 3.06
N LYS A 103 -2.50 -19.57 3.14
CA LYS A 103 -1.80 -19.86 4.40
C LYS A 103 -2.11 -18.83 5.49
N LEU A 104 -2.14 -17.55 5.14
CA LEU A 104 -2.51 -16.48 6.09
C LEU A 104 -3.95 -16.69 6.62
N ALA A 105 -4.89 -17.11 5.77
CA ALA A 105 -6.26 -17.41 6.18
C ALA A 105 -6.34 -18.63 7.11
N GLU A 106 -5.63 -19.71 6.78
CA GLU A 106 -5.55 -20.91 7.61
C GLU A 106 -4.94 -20.64 8.99
N SER A 107 -3.99 -19.70 9.09
CA SER A 107 -3.38 -19.27 10.35
C SER A 107 -4.12 -18.11 11.05
N GLY A 108 -5.26 -17.63 10.52
CA GLY A 108 -6.00 -16.51 11.10
C GLY A 108 -5.32 -15.13 10.94
N ALA A 109 -4.25 -15.06 10.16
CA ALA A 109 -3.39 -13.89 9.95
C ALA A 109 -3.77 -13.02 8.74
N THR A 110 -4.97 -13.16 8.17
CA THR A 110 -5.40 -12.40 6.97
C THR A 110 -5.34 -10.88 7.14
N PRO A 111 -4.70 -10.11 6.25
CA PRO A 111 -4.67 -8.65 6.37
C PRO A 111 -6.04 -8.03 6.03
N GLU A 112 -6.35 -6.91 6.68
CA GLU A 112 -7.50 -6.06 6.36
C GLU A 112 -7.29 -5.26 5.07
N PHE A 113 -6.02 -4.99 4.72
CA PHE A 113 -5.65 -4.23 3.53
C PHE A 113 -4.51 -4.90 2.76
N ILE A 114 -4.51 -4.72 1.44
CA ILE A 114 -3.30 -4.85 0.64
C ILE A 114 -2.91 -3.50 0.06
N SER A 115 -1.62 -3.28 -0.14
CA SER A 115 -1.12 -2.14 -0.90
C SER A 115 -0.29 -2.61 -2.09
N ILE A 116 -0.48 -1.97 -3.25
CA ILE A 116 0.29 -2.22 -4.48
C ILE A 116 0.78 -0.88 -5.02
N GLU A 117 2.09 -0.72 -5.14
CA GLU A 117 2.71 0.46 -5.77
C GLU A 117 2.51 0.42 -7.30
N THR A 118 2.04 1.53 -7.86
CA THR A 118 1.67 1.60 -9.29
C THR A 118 2.87 1.82 -10.20
N GLU A 119 3.92 2.44 -9.69
CA GLU A 119 5.14 2.82 -10.42
C GLU A 119 6.16 1.67 -10.51
N ILE A 120 5.87 0.52 -9.88
CA ILE A 120 6.75 -0.66 -9.82
C ILE A 120 7.26 -1.11 -11.20
N PHE A 121 6.45 -0.93 -12.23
CA PHE A 121 6.78 -1.31 -13.61
C PHE A 121 7.91 -0.50 -14.22
N SER A 122 8.11 0.75 -13.76
CA SER A 122 9.24 1.58 -14.19
C SER A 122 10.59 1.06 -13.68
N SER A 123 10.58 0.24 -12.62
CA SER A 123 11.77 -0.36 -12.01
C SER A 123 12.14 -1.73 -12.61
N ILE A 124 11.37 -2.23 -13.59
CA ILE A 124 11.65 -3.49 -14.29
C ILE A 124 12.44 -3.17 -15.56
N GLU A 125 13.77 -3.15 -15.44
CA GLU A 125 14.66 -2.91 -16.59
C GLU A 125 14.65 -4.10 -17.57
N GLY A 126 14.78 -3.82 -18.86
CA GLY A 126 14.92 -4.86 -19.90
C GLY A 126 13.61 -5.34 -20.55
N VAL A 127 12.45 -4.85 -20.09
CA VAL A 127 11.14 -5.06 -20.75
C VAL A 127 10.42 -3.73 -20.91
N THR A 128 9.56 -3.63 -21.93
CA THR A 128 8.72 -2.45 -22.17
C THR A 128 7.27 -2.86 -22.09
N LEU A 129 6.59 -2.43 -21.02
CA LEU A 129 5.23 -2.85 -20.74
C LEU A 129 4.22 -1.80 -21.20
N GLY A 130 3.29 -2.22 -22.04
CA GLY A 130 2.07 -1.46 -22.32
C GLY A 130 1.21 -1.32 -21.07
N PHE A 131 0.43 -0.25 -20.98
CA PHE A 131 -0.37 0.01 -19.79
C PHE A 131 -1.46 -1.05 -19.53
N GLU A 132 -2.01 -1.66 -20.58
CA GLU A 132 -2.93 -2.80 -20.44
C GLU A 132 -2.24 -4.01 -19.80
N GLU A 133 -0.96 -4.25 -20.11
CA GLU A 133 -0.17 -5.34 -19.54
C GLU A 133 0.09 -5.08 -18.05
N GLN A 134 0.47 -3.85 -17.70
CA GLN A 134 0.60 -3.41 -16.30
C GLN A 134 -0.71 -3.60 -15.53
N THR A 135 -1.84 -3.22 -16.15
CA THR A 135 -3.18 -3.39 -15.56
C THR A 135 -3.51 -4.85 -15.32
N ARG A 136 -3.24 -5.75 -16.28
CA ARG A 136 -3.45 -7.20 -16.09
C ARG A 136 -2.58 -7.77 -14.97
N MET A 137 -1.32 -7.34 -14.86
CA MET A 137 -0.41 -7.77 -13.79
C MET A 137 -0.91 -7.34 -12.39
N ILE A 138 -1.34 -6.07 -12.22
CA ILE A 138 -1.97 -5.60 -10.97
C ILE A 138 -3.26 -6.42 -10.68
N ASN A 139 -4.12 -6.54 -11.68
CA ASN A 139 -5.40 -7.27 -11.56
C ASN A 139 -5.20 -8.71 -11.11
N SER A 140 -4.12 -9.35 -11.58
CA SER A 140 -3.79 -10.73 -11.20
C SER A 140 -3.57 -10.87 -9.69
N CYS A 141 -2.82 -9.94 -9.09
CA CYS A 141 -2.57 -9.92 -7.66
C CYS A 141 -3.86 -9.60 -6.87
N ILE A 142 -4.65 -8.62 -7.33
CA ILE A 142 -5.94 -8.28 -6.70
C ILE A 142 -6.89 -9.48 -6.72
N ASN A 143 -7.02 -10.17 -7.86
CA ASN A 143 -7.88 -11.34 -7.98
C ASN A 143 -7.44 -12.47 -7.04
N ALA A 144 -6.13 -12.70 -6.90
CA ALA A 144 -5.61 -13.71 -5.98
C ALA A 144 -5.96 -13.42 -4.52
N VAL A 145 -5.83 -12.16 -4.09
CA VAL A 145 -6.24 -11.72 -2.76
C VAL A 145 -7.75 -11.90 -2.57
N LYS A 146 -8.55 -11.39 -3.51
CA LYS A 146 -10.01 -11.43 -3.41
C LYS A 146 -10.59 -12.84 -3.48
N ALA A 147 -9.90 -13.80 -4.08
CA ALA A 147 -10.30 -15.20 -4.10
C ALA A 147 -10.26 -15.84 -2.69
N VAL A 148 -9.36 -15.38 -1.81
CA VAL A 148 -9.22 -15.90 -0.44
C VAL A 148 -9.86 -14.97 0.60
N CYS A 149 -9.68 -13.66 0.44
CA CYS A 149 -10.19 -12.64 1.35
C CYS A 149 -10.99 -11.58 0.58
N PRO A 150 -12.27 -11.86 0.24
CA PRO A 150 -13.11 -10.92 -0.53
C PRO A 150 -13.27 -9.54 0.13
N GLY A 151 -13.26 -9.51 1.47
CA GLY A 151 -13.37 -8.30 2.29
C GLY A 151 -12.08 -7.51 2.48
N CYS A 152 -10.92 -8.01 2.03
CA CYS A 152 -9.65 -7.30 2.11
C CYS A 152 -9.70 -6.04 1.22
N LYS A 153 -9.49 -4.86 1.77
CA LYS A 153 -9.50 -3.61 1.02
C LYS A 153 -8.23 -3.47 0.17
N VAL A 154 -8.36 -2.93 -1.03
CA VAL A 154 -7.26 -2.74 -1.98
C VAL A 154 -6.83 -1.27 -1.98
N ILE A 155 -5.56 -1.05 -1.63
CA ILE A 155 -4.89 0.24 -1.70
C ILE A 155 -4.01 0.24 -2.96
N LEU A 156 -4.20 1.23 -3.82
CA LEU A 156 -3.27 1.53 -4.91
C LEU A 156 -2.43 2.75 -4.50
N SER A 157 -1.12 2.57 -4.46
CA SER A 157 -0.19 3.59 -3.97
C SER A 157 0.56 4.25 -5.12
N THR A 158 0.61 5.57 -5.11
CA THR A 158 1.32 6.38 -6.10
C THR A 158 2.23 7.41 -5.43
N LYS A 159 3.31 7.77 -6.12
CA LYS A 159 4.23 8.86 -5.74
C LYS A 159 3.71 10.24 -6.17
N ASP A 160 2.67 10.30 -7.00
CA ASP A 160 2.14 11.54 -7.56
C ASP A 160 1.15 12.22 -6.59
N SER A 161 1.66 12.63 -5.43
CA SER A 161 0.87 13.25 -4.35
C SER A 161 0.51 14.71 -4.62
N ALA A 162 1.38 15.49 -5.27
CA ALA A 162 1.11 16.88 -5.65
C ALA A 162 0.75 17.07 -7.14
N ASP A 163 1.07 16.11 -8.01
CA ASP A 163 0.72 16.17 -9.44
C ASP A 163 -0.65 15.52 -9.71
N ASN A 164 -1.71 16.31 -9.51
CA ASN A 164 -3.09 15.84 -9.74
C ASN A 164 -3.35 15.38 -11.18
N GLU A 165 -2.75 16.05 -12.17
CA GLU A 165 -2.96 15.70 -13.58
C GLU A 165 -2.38 14.34 -13.91
N LYS A 166 -1.19 14.03 -13.40
CA LYS A 166 -0.55 12.75 -13.61
C LYS A 166 -1.27 11.63 -12.86
N ALA A 167 -1.58 11.84 -11.58
CA ALA A 167 -2.32 10.87 -10.76
C ALA A 167 -3.67 10.51 -11.40
N LYS A 168 -4.50 11.50 -11.73
CA LYS A 168 -5.82 11.23 -12.32
C LYS A 168 -5.74 10.58 -13.69
N LYS A 169 -4.74 10.91 -14.51
CA LYS A 169 -4.54 10.24 -15.81
C LYS A 169 -4.23 8.77 -15.63
N TRP A 170 -3.39 8.42 -14.65
CA TRP A 170 -3.06 7.03 -14.35
C TRP A 170 -4.31 6.25 -13.91
N PHE A 171 -5.05 6.73 -12.90
CA PHE A 171 -6.23 6.05 -12.38
C PHE A 171 -7.38 5.95 -13.40
N ASN A 172 -7.63 7.00 -14.19
CA ASN A 172 -8.60 6.93 -15.28
C ASN A 172 -8.20 5.86 -16.30
N ARG A 173 -6.93 5.84 -16.70
CA ARG A 173 -6.43 4.85 -17.65
C ARG A 173 -6.53 3.44 -17.08
N PHE A 174 -6.25 3.25 -15.80
CA PHE A 174 -6.42 1.97 -15.10
C PHE A 174 -7.87 1.47 -15.20
N GLN A 175 -8.86 2.32 -14.90
CA GLN A 175 -10.27 1.96 -15.01
C GLN A 175 -10.68 1.62 -16.46
N VAL A 176 -10.28 2.45 -17.43
CA VAL A 176 -10.62 2.25 -18.86
C VAL A 176 -9.95 0.98 -19.42
N SER A 177 -8.76 0.62 -18.93
CA SER A 177 -8.05 -0.61 -19.29
C SER A 177 -8.58 -1.88 -18.57
N GLY A 178 -9.73 -1.79 -17.88
CA GLY A 178 -10.33 -2.93 -17.19
C GLY A 178 -9.68 -3.25 -15.84
N GLY A 179 -9.09 -2.25 -15.19
CA GLY A 179 -8.58 -2.33 -13.83
C GLY A 179 -9.63 -2.83 -12.84
N LYS A 180 -9.21 -3.68 -11.91
CA LYS A 180 -10.08 -4.19 -10.85
C LYS A 180 -10.44 -3.08 -9.86
N PRO A 181 -11.61 -3.17 -9.20
CA PRO A 181 -11.98 -2.22 -8.18
C PRO A 181 -10.91 -2.10 -7.10
N PHE A 182 -10.67 -0.87 -6.66
CA PHE A 182 -9.82 -0.52 -5.53
C PHE A 182 -10.63 0.35 -4.57
N ASP A 183 -10.23 0.34 -3.30
CA ASP A 183 -10.98 0.96 -2.21
C ASP A 183 -10.33 2.28 -1.76
N ILE A 184 -8.99 2.34 -1.82
CA ILE A 184 -8.20 3.44 -1.26
C ILE A 184 -7.10 3.85 -2.25
N ILE A 185 -6.89 5.16 -2.40
CA ILE A 185 -5.72 5.72 -3.08
C ILE A 185 -4.74 6.18 -2.00
N SER A 186 -3.51 5.65 -2.03
CA SER A 186 -2.42 6.14 -1.18
C SER A 186 -1.52 7.09 -1.95
N LEU A 187 -1.26 8.25 -1.37
CA LEU A 187 -0.40 9.29 -1.92
C LEU A 187 0.88 9.37 -1.08
N SER A 188 2.02 8.97 -1.65
CA SER A 188 3.31 9.14 -0.99
C SER A 188 3.71 10.61 -1.01
N TYR A 189 3.87 11.21 0.17
CA TYR A 189 4.03 12.64 0.35
C TYR A 189 5.19 12.98 1.27
N GLU A 190 5.89 14.06 0.94
CA GLU A 190 6.88 14.69 1.81
C GLU A 190 6.27 15.96 2.38
N LEU A 191 6.28 16.12 3.70
CA LEU A 191 5.70 17.27 4.39
C LEU A 191 6.40 18.58 3.97
N SER A 192 5.75 19.30 3.05
CA SER A 192 6.30 20.50 2.42
C SER A 192 5.23 21.58 2.31
N ALA A 193 5.49 22.77 2.84
CA ALA A 193 4.53 23.87 2.79
C ALA A 193 4.25 24.34 1.35
N GLU A 194 5.22 24.19 0.45
CA GLU A 194 5.09 24.56 -0.95
C GLU A 194 4.03 23.74 -1.68
N THR A 195 4.00 22.42 -1.42
CA THR A 195 3.14 21.48 -2.15
C THR A 195 1.89 21.05 -1.39
N PHE A 196 1.69 21.54 -0.17
CA PHE A 196 0.57 21.11 0.69
C PHE A 196 -0.82 21.50 0.16
N TYR A 197 -0.89 22.67 -0.48
CA TYR A 197 -2.13 23.09 -1.14
C TYR A 197 -2.46 22.19 -2.34
N ASP A 198 -1.45 21.81 -3.12
CA ASP A 198 -1.61 20.90 -4.26
C ASP A 198 -2.01 19.49 -3.81
N LEU A 199 -1.41 18.99 -2.72
CA LEU A 199 -1.85 17.76 -2.07
C LEU A 199 -3.34 17.85 -1.71
N SER A 200 -3.77 18.93 -1.07
CA SER A 200 -5.17 19.13 -0.65
C SER A 200 -6.15 19.12 -1.85
N ILE A 201 -5.78 19.79 -2.94
CA ILE A 201 -6.54 19.74 -4.20
C ILE A 201 -6.59 18.30 -4.72
N ASN A 202 -5.45 17.62 -4.75
CA ASN A 202 -5.33 16.28 -5.31
C ASN A 202 -6.19 15.27 -4.52
N MET A 203 -6.11 15.28 -3.19
CA MET A 203 -6.94 14.45 -2.32
C MET A 203 -8.44 14.68 -2.56
N SER A 204 -8.86 15.94 -2.69
CA SER A 204 -10.25 16.32 -2.96
C SER A 204 -10.74 15.87 -4.35
N ASP A 205 -9.92 16.00 -5.40
CA ASP A 205 -10.29 15.57 -6.75
C ASP A 205 -10.34 14.04 -6.85
N LEU A 206 -9.28 13.35 -6.42
CA LEU A 206 -9.17 11.89 -6.54
C LEU A 206 -10.27 11.17 -5.75
N SER A 207 -10.57 11.63 -4.53
CA SER A 207 -11.63 11.05 -3.69
C SER A 207 -12.99 11.13 -4.36
N ARG A 208 -13.36 12.28 -4.94
CA ARG A 208 -14.65 12.47 -5.63
C ARG A 208 -14.70 11.69 -6.94
N ARG A 209 -13.62 11.74 -7.71
CA ARG A 209 -13.54 11.20 -9.08
C ARG A 209 -13.58 9.68 -9.13
N PHE A 210 -12.85 9.03 -8.23
CA PHE A 210 -12.69 7.57 -8.22
C PHE A 210 -13.51 6.87 -7.17
N GLU A 211 -14.27 7.63 -6.38
CA GLU A 211 -15.05 7.13 -5.26
C GLU A 211 -14.24 6.34 -4.21
N ALA A 212 -12.94 6.64 -4.12
CA ALA A 212 -12.00 5.99 -3.24
C ALA A 212 -11.72 6.81 -1.97
N GLU A 213 -11.40 6.13 -0.88
CA GLU A 213 -10.86 6.78 0.32
C GLU A 213 -9.40 7.21 0.06
N ILE A 214 -8.90 8.18 0.83
CA ILE A 214 -7.57 8.78 0.67
C ILE A 214 -6.69 8.48 1.87
N LEU A 215 -5.56 7.85 1.61
CA LEU A 215 -4.48 7.61 2.56
C LEU A 215 -3.27 8.46 2.14
N VAL A 216 -2.62 9.13 3.10
CA VAL A 216 -1.36 9.85 2.82
C VAL A 216 -0.23 9.09 3.48
N ASP A 217 0.78 8.71 2.70
CA ASP A 217 1.94 7.97 3.19
C ASP A 217 3.16 8.89 3.30
N ILE A 218 3.52 9.22 4.53
CA ILE A 218 4.73 10.00 4.86
C ILE A 218 5.83 9.10 5.45
N SER A 219 5.69 7.78 5.37
CA SER A 219 6.60 6.85 6.07
C SER A 219 8.03 6.83 5.54
N ALA A 220 8.28 7.49 4.40
CA ALA A 220 9.63 7.73 3.86
C ALA A 220 10.32 8.95 4.50
N GLN A 221 9.59 9.75 5.28
CA GLN A 221 10.14 10.94 5.92
C GLN A 221 10.96 10.54 7.17
N THR A 222 12.19 11.06 7.21
CA THR A 222 13.18 10.68 8.23
C THR A 222 13.26 11.69 9.37
N ASN A 223 12.70 12.90 9.19
CA ASN A 223 12.63 13.91 10.24
C ASN A 223 11.39 14.82 10.08
N VAL A 224 10.36 14.56 10.87
CA VAL A 224 9.14 15.37 10.93
C VAL A 224 9.27 16.63 11.79
N GLU A 225 10.29 16.71 12.66
CA GLU A 225 10.51 17.90 13.50
C GLU A 225 11.02 19.10 12.68
N THR A 226 11.71 18.82 11.57
CA THR A 226 12.22 19.84 10.64
C THR A 226 11.29 20.07 9.46
N ALA A 227 10.15 19.40 9.39
CA ALA A 227 9.20 19.56 8.29
C ALA A 227 8.55 20.94 8.34
N ASP A 228 8.24 21.49 7.17
CA ASP A 228 7.61 22.81 7.05
C ASP A 228 6.17 22.83 7.59
N ILE A 229 5.55 21.66 7.70
CA ILE A 229 4.18 21.46 8.16
C ILE A 229 4.15 20.38 9.25
N GLY A 230 3.34 20.59 10.28
CA GLY A 230 3.19 19.65 11.37
C GLY A 230 2.23 18.49 11.05
N LEU A 231 2.39 17.36 11.75
CA LEU A 231 1.52 16.20 11.61
C LEU A 231 0.03 16.52 11.86
N GLY A 232 -0.26 17.45 12.77
CA GLY A 232 -1.64 17.88 13.07
C GLY A 232 -2.32 18.61 11.90
N ASP A 233 -1.55 19.35 11.10
CA ASP A 233 -2.06 20.03 9.90
C ASP A 233 -2.38 19.00 8.81
N LEU A 234 -1.50 18.00 8.62
CA LEU A 234 -1.75 16.90 7.70
C LEU A 234 -2.98 16.09 8.13
N ASP A 235 -3.07 15.68 9.39
CA ASP A 235 -4.23 14.96 9.93
C ASP A 235 -5.52 15.77 9.70
N SER A 236 -5.47 17.08 9.93
CA SER A 236 -6.60 17.97 9.68
C SER A 236 -6.98 17.99 8.20
N ALA A 237 -6.01 18.14 7.29
CA ALA A 237 -6.24 18.15 5.85
C ALA A 237 -6.84 16.82 5.35
N VAL A 238 -6.35 15.68 5.83
CA VAL A 238 -6.92 14.37 5.49
C VAL A 238 -8.35 14.26 6.02
N SER A 239 -8.62 14.71 7.26
CA SER A 239 -9.95 14.59 7.87
C SER A 239 -11.05 15.42 7.19
N ILE A 240 -10.67 16.47 6.47
CA ILE A 240 -11.61 17.33 5.72
C ILE A 240 -11.71 16.94 4.24
N VAL A 241 -11.09 15.83 3.83
CA VAL A 241 -11.28 15.29 2.47
C VAL A 241 -12.78 15.07 2.24
N PRO A 242 -13.35 15.60 1.14
CA PRO A 242 -14.79 15.61 0.93
C PRO A 242 -15.45 14.24 0.99
N LEU A 243 -16.74 14.23 1.35
CA LEU A 243 -17.59 13.03 1.39
C LEU A 243 -17.12 11.98 2.42
N ASP A 244 -16.46 12.44 3.49
CA ASP A 244 -15.88 11.59 4.54
C ASP A 244 -14.89 10.54 4.01
N ARG A 245 -14.20 10.87 2.90
CA ARG A 245 -13.25 9.97 2.22
C ARG A 245 -11.81 10.15 2.69
N GLY A 246 -11.56 10.93 3.74
CA GLY A 246 -10.26 10.97 4.41
C GLY A 246 -10.03 9.70 5.21
N PHE A 247 -9.22 8.77 4.71
CA PHE A 247 -8.98 7.49 5.36
C PHE A 247 -8.00 7.60 6.52
N GLY A 248 -6.83 8.19 6.30
CA GLY A 248 -5.77 8.17 7.29
C GLY A 248 -4.39 8.56 6.78
N VAL A 249 -3.39 8.32 7.64
CA VAL A 249 -1.99 8.63 7.39
C VAL A 249 -1.13 7.42 7.73
N VAL A 250 -0.10 7.16 6.92
CA VAL A 250 0.96 6.18 7.21
C VAL A 250 2.20 6.93 7.69
N TYR A 251 2.62 6.66 8.92
CA TYR A 251 3.83 7.22 9.54
C TYR A 251 4.98 6.23 9.46
N SER A 252 6.21 6.72 9.60
CA SER A 252 7.37 5.86 9.78
C SER A 252 7.45 5.34 11.22
N ASN A 253 8.03 4.16 11.42
CA ASN A 253 8.26 3.64 12.78
C ASN A 253 9.22 4.53 13.59
N GLU A 254 10.18 5.19 12.94
CA GLU A 254 11.19 6.04 13.58
C GLU A 254 10.58 7.37 14.06
N GLU A 255 9.73 7.99 13.25
CA GLU A 255 9.00 9.22 13.62
C GLU A 255 8.20 9.04 14.92
N LEU A 256 7.59 7.87 15.09
CA LEU A 256 6.79 7.55 16.26
C LEU A 256 7.63 7.20 17.49
N GLU A 257 8.96 7.24 17.44
CA GLU A 257 9.77 7.20 18.65
C GLU A 257 9.64 8.50 19.44
N THR A 258 9.81 9.64 18.77
CA THR A 258 9.82 10.97 19.39
C THR A 258 8.47 11.69 19.31
N ALA A 259 7.66 11.41 18.28
CA ALA A 259 6.37 12.05 18.10
C ALA A 259 5.31 11.55 19.11
N THR A 260 4.46 12.48 19.55
CA THR A 260 3.20 12.16 20.26
C THR A 260 2.06 12.44 19.30
N LEU A 261 1.37 11.38 18.84
CA LEU A 261 0.15 11.55 18.07
C LEU A 261 -0.91 12.13 19.00
N VAL A 262 -1.44 13.31 18.67
CA VAL A 262 -2.52 13.91 19.46
C VAL A 262 -3.78 13.06 19.25
N ALA A 263 -4.43 12.68 20.36
CA ALA A 263 -5.63 11.84 20.38
C ALA A 263 -6.86 12.57 19.83
#